data_AF-A0A661FK74-F1
#
_entry.id   AF-A0A661FK74-F1
#
_cell.length_a   1.000
_cell.length_b   1.000
_cell.length_c   1.000
_cell.angle_alpha   90.00
_cell.angle_beta   90.00
_cell.angle_gamma   90.00
#
_symmetry.space_group_name_H-M   'P 1'
#
loop_
_entity.id
_entity.type
_entity.pdbx_description
1 polymer ?
#
loop_
_entity_poly.entity_id
_entity_poly.type
_entity_poly.pdbx_seq_one_letter_code
_entity_poly.pdbx_strand_id
1 'polypeptide(L)'
;MQHVYKSIVVLLLSATASMSVYAQYKPMNINISKDSAKSMNKSMDMGMSEEMKGKQAQAIQKYILQRDELSDQIRDEQNTGKKQALMAEQLELIKAYEEKKRAMKKKMMKKRHQKMMGNKSMKM
;
A
#
# COMPACT_ATOMS: atom_id res chain seq x y z
N MET A 1 44.02 -43.11 15.36
CA MET A 1 42.66 -42.49 15.38
C MET A 1 42.58 -41.33 16.40
N GLN A 2 43.42 -40.29 16.31
CA GLN A 2 43.39 -39.17 17.28
C GLN A 2 43.41 -37.77 16.66
N HIS A 3 43.41 -37.65 15.33
CA HIS A 3 43.49 -36.35 14.65
C HIS A 3 42.19 -35.91 13.95
N VAL A 4 41.16 -36.75 13.95
CA VAL A 4 39.86 -36.41 13.30
C VAL A 4 39.02 -35.46 14.17
N TYR A 5 39.21 -35.48 15.50
CA TYR A 5 38.41 -34.68 16.43
C TYR A 5 38.82 -33.20 16.52
N LYS A 6 40.03 -32.83 16.05
CA LYS A 6 40.49 -31.43 16.10
C LYS A 6 39.95 -30.56 14.95
N SER A 7 39.46 -31.16 13.87
CA SER A 7 38.87 -30.43 12.73
C SER A 7 37.40 -30.03 12.93
N ILE A 8 36.66 -30.72 13.80
CA ILE A 8 35.22 -30.49 13.95
C ILE A 8 34.93 -29.25 14.82
N VAL A 9 35.83 -28.93 15.77
CA VAL A 9 35.62 -27.81 16.71
C VAL A 9 35.79 -26.45 16.02
N VAL A 10 36.61 -26.35 14.97
CA VAL A 10 36.84 -25.09 14.24
C VAL A 10 35.66 -24.72 13.34
N LEU A 11 34.89 -25.70 12.86
CA LEU A 11 33.73 -25.46 11.98
C LEU A 11 32.47 -24.98 12.71
N LEU A 12 32.38 -25.18 14.03
CA LEU A 12 31.21 -24.79 14.83
C LEU A 12 31.30 -23.35 15.38
N LEU A 13 32.50 -22.77 15.44
CA LEU A 13 32.70 -21.43 16.03
C LEU A 13 32.50 -20.28 15.02
N SER A 14 32.49 -20.58 13.71
CA SER A 14 32.35 -19.59 12.64
C SER A 14 30.90 -19.32 12.20
N ALA A 15 29.91 -19.96 12.83
CA ALA A 15 28.51 -19.89 12.37
C ALA A 15 27.63 -18.84 13.09
N THR A 16 28.13 -18.13 14.10
CA THR A 16 27.28 -17.24 14.94
C THR A 16 27.48 -15.74 14.72
N ALA A 17 28.39 -15.34 13.84
CA ALA A 17 28.63 -13.92 13.54
C ALA A 17 28.06 -13.53 12.18
N SER A 18 26.73 -13.42 12.06
CA SER A 18 26.06 -12.52 11.10
C SER A 18 24.54 -12.58 11.23
N MET A 19 23.94 -11.40 11.39
CA MET A 19 22.52 -11.07 11.12
C MET A 19 21.51 -11.23 12.27
N SER A 20 21.80 -10.59 13.41
CA SER A 20 20.77 -10.12 14.35
C SER A 20 20.33 -8.68 14.03
N VAL A 21 19.83 -8.42 12.81
CA VAL A 21 19.05 -7.19 12.51
C VAL A 21 17.89 -7.54 11.56
N TYR A 22 17.03 -8.46 11.98
CA TYR A 22 15.65 -8.52 11.48
C TYR A 22 14.70 -8.04 12.58
N ALA A 23 14.99 -6.86 13.11
CA ALA A 23 13.99 -6.14 13.88
C ALA A 23 12.95 -5.61 12.89
N GLN A 24 11.77 -6.23 12.96
CA GLN A 24 10.49 -5.55 12.72
C GLN A 24 10.06 -5.29 11.27
N TYR A 25 10.36 -6.17 10.32
CA TYR A 25 9.55 -6.23 9.09
C TYR A 25 8.23 -6.96 9.40
N LYS A 26 7.24 -6.20 9.89
CA LYS A 26 5.87 -6.68 9.94
C LYS A 26 5.48 -6.97 8.48
N PRO A 27 5.17 -8.21 8.08
CA PRO A 27 4.69 -8.46 6.73
C PRO A 27 3.43 -7.62 6.56
N MET A 28 3.48 -6.61 5.70
CA MET A 28 2.30 -5.89 5.29
C MET A 28 1.36 -6.94 4.71
N ASN A 29 0.25 -7.16 5.40
CA ASN A 29 -0.72 -8.17 5.03
C ASN A 29 -1.26 -7.84 3.63
N ILE A 30 -0.76 -8.57 2.62
CA ILE A 30 -1.11 -8.41 1.20
C ILE A 30 -2.61 -8.69 0.95
N ASN A 31 -3.36 -9.20 1.94
CA ASN A 31 -4.81 -9.37 1.87
C ASN A 31 -5.62 -8.06 1.88
N ILE A 32 -4.98 -6.88 1.96
CA ILE A 32 -5.68 -5.57 1.86
C ILE A 32 -6.35 -5.38 0.48
N SER A 33 -5.96 -6.13 -0.55
CA SER A 33 -6.49 -6.01 -1.91
C SER A 33 -7.90 -6.58 -2.11
N LYS A 34 -8.35 -7.57 -1.32
CA LYS A 34 -9.68 -8.19 -1.52
C LYS A 34 -10.84 -7.38 -0.92
N ASP A 35 -10.62 -6.72 0.22
CA ASP A 35 -11.68 -5.99 0.92
C ASP A 35 -11.69 -4.47 0.63
N SER A 36 -10.56 -3.91 0.19
CA SER A 36 -10.50 -2.48 -0.17
C SER A 36 -11.28 -2.16 -1.45
N ALA A 37 -11.42 -3.12 -2.37
CA ALA A 37 -12.23 -2.96 -3.60
C ALA A 37 -13.74 -2.94 -3.31
N LYS A 38 -14.23 -3.79 -2.39
CA LYS A 38 -15.66 -3.93 -2.09
C LYS A 38 -16.26 -2.73 -1.36
N SER A 39 -15.50 -2.05 -0.51
CA SER A 39 -16.02 -0.88 0.24
C SER A 39 -15.92 0.45 -0.52
N MET A 40 -15.10 0.54 -1.58
CA MET A 40 -14.92 1.79 -2.32
C MET A 40 -16.16 2.17 -3.15
N ASN A 41 -16.84 1.20 -3.78
CA ASN A 41 -17.96 1.49 -4.68
C ASN A 41 -19.18 2.11 -3.96
N LYS A 42 -19.50 1.66 -2.75
CA LYS A 42 -20.79 2.01 -2.13
C LYS A 42 -20.85 3.44 -1.56
N SER A 43 -19.70 4.08 -1.31
CA SER A 43 -19.65 5.42 -0.69
C SER A 43 -19.48 6.57 -1.68
N MET A 44 -19.05 6.29 -2.91
CA MET A 44 -18.78 7.29 -3.96
C MET A 44 -19.92 7.42 -4.98
N ASP A 45 -20.87 6.48 -4.98
CA ASP A 45 -21.94 6.37 -5.99
C ASP A 45 -23.02 7.48 -5.89
N MET A 46 -23.14 8.14 -4.74
CA MET A 46 -24.14 9.19 -4.52
C MET A 46 -23.71 10.54 -5.12
N GLY A 47 -24.00 10.75 -6.41
CA GLY A 47 -24.09 12.08 -7.03
C GLY A 47 -23.00 12.47 -8.03
N MET A 48 -22.28 11.50 -8.63
CA MET A 48 -21.42 11.76 -9.79
C MET A 48 -22.15 11.40 -11.10
N SER A 49 -21.90 12.17 -12.17
CA SER A 49 -22.37 11.82 -13.52
C SER A 49 -21.69 10.54 -14.01
N GLU A 50 -22.35 9.79 -14.89
CA GLU A 50 -21.83 8.53 -15.43
C GLU A 50 -20.45 8.69 -16.10
N GLU A 51 -20.21 9.81 -16.80
CA GLU A 51 -18.89 10.12 -17.38
C GLU A 51 -17.79 10.29 -16.32
N MET A 52 -18.12 10.93 -15.18
CA MET A 52 -17.19 11.10 -14.06
C MET A 52 -16.91 9.76 -13.37
N LYS A 53 -17.94 8.90 -13.25
CA LYS A 53 -17.78 7.53 -12.73
C LYS A 53 -16.84 6.71 -13.62
N GLY A 54 -17.02 6.79 -14.94
CA GLY A 54 -16.15 6.11 -15.91
C GLY A 54 -14.69 6.55 -15.80
N LYS A 55 -14.43 7.87 -15.78
CA LYS A 55 -13.07 8.41 -15.60
C LYS A 55 -12.45 8.01 -14.26
N GLN A 56 -13.25 7.97 -13.19
CA GLN A 56 -12.78 7.54 -11.88
C GLN A 56 -12.46 6.05 -11.85
N ALA A 57 -13.31 5.20 -12.43
CA ALA A 57 -13.07 3.76 -12.55
C ALA A 57 -11.78 3.47 -13.33
N GLN A 58 -11.57 4.16 -14.46
CA GLN A 58 -10.34 4.07 -15.24
C GLN A 58 -9.11 4.51 -14.42
N ALA A 59 -9.20 5.60 -13.66
CA ALA A 59 -8.11 6.05 -12.81
C ALA A 59 -7.77 5.05 -11.69
N ILE A 60 -8.78 4.41 -11.10
CA ILE A 60 -8.60 3.34 -10.10
C ILE A 60 -7.94 2.13 -10.75
N GLN A 61 -8.40 1.73 -11.93
CA GLN A 61 -7.84 0.59 -12.66
C GLN A 61 -6.37 0.83 -13.01
N LYS A 62 -6.02 2.03 -13.50
CA LYS A 62 -4.64 2.41 -13.78
C LYS A 62 -3.76 2.32 -12.53
N TYR A 63 -4.25 2.81 -11.39
CA TYR A 63 -3.53 2.70 -10.12
C TYR A 63 -3.29 1.24 -9.70
N ILE A 64 -4.32 0.37 -9.83
CA ILE A 64 -4.18 -1.05 -9.50
C ILE A 64 -3.13 -1.72 -10.38
N LEU A 65 -3.18 -1.47 -11.70
CA LEU A 65 -2.20 -2.03 -12.64
C LEU A 65 -0.77 -1.60 -12.30
N GLN A 66 -0.54 -0.31 -12.04
CA GLN A 66 0.80 0.20 -11.68
C GLN A 66 1.31 -0.41 -10.37
N ARG A 67 0.44 -0.55 -9.36
CA ARG A 67 0.81 -1.15 -8.09
C ARG A 67 1.13 -2.64 -8.24
N ASP A 68 0.36 -3.36 -9.05
CA ASP A 68 0.52 -4.80 -9.25
C ASP A 68 1.78 -5.07 -10.08
N GLU A 69 2.06 -4.26 -11.10
CA GLU A 69 3.33 -4.29 -11.85
C GLU A 69 4.54 -4.07 -10.93
N LEU A 70 4.50 -3.05 -10.06
CA LEU A 70 5.56 -2.85 -9.05
C LEU A 70 5.67 -4.05 -8.09
N SER A 71 4.54 -4.68 -7.72
CA SER A 71 4.55 -5.86 -6.86
C SER A 71 5.23 -7.06 -7.52
N ASP A 72 4.97 -7.27 -8.81
CA ASP A 72 5.60 -8.33 -9.60
C ASP A 72 7.10 -8.06 -9.74
N GLN A 73 7.49 -6.81 -10.05
CA GLN A 73 8.91 -6.42 -10.10
C GLN A 73 9.62 -6.64 -8.76
N ILE A 74 9.01 -6.28 -7.63
CA ILE A 74 9.57 -6.51 -6.28
C ILE A 74 9.72 -8.00 -5.99
N ARG A 75 8.75 -8.81 -6.41
CA ARG A 75 8.78 -10.27 -6.20
C ARG A 75 9.94 -10.90 -6.94
N ASP A 76 10.12 -10.51 -8.19
CA ASP A 76 11.07 -11.14 -9.11
C ASP A 76 12.49 -10.54 -9.00
N GLU A 77 12.64 -9.36 -8.38
CA GLU A 77 13.94 -8.72 -8.14
C GLU A 77 14.76 -9.44 -7.06
N GLN A 78 16.00 -9.78 -7.43
CA GLN A 78 16.98 -10.47 -6.58
C GLN A 78 17.93 -9.49 -5.90
N ASN A 79 18.19 -8.32 -6.51
CA ASN A 79 19.04 -7.29 -5.94
C ASN A 79 18.32 -6.59 -4.78
N THR A 80 18.86 -6.72 -3.57
CA THR A 80 18.26 -6.17 -2.35
C THR A 80 18.14 -4.64 -2.38
N GLY A 81 19.12 -3.93 -2.93
CA GLY A 81 19.08 -2.47 -3.05
C GLY A 81 18.00 -1.99 -4.01
N LYS A 82 17.90 -2.63 -5.19
CA LYS A 82 16.82 -2.34 -6.16
C LYS A 82 15.45 -2.70 -5.62
N LYS A 83 15.33 -3.83 -4.92
CA LYS A 83 14.10 -4.27 -4.28
C LYS A 83 13.60 -3.25 -3.24
N GLN A 84 14.50 -2.71 -2.43
CA GLN A 84 14.16 -1.64 -1.48
C GLN A 84 13.70 -0.35 -2.18
N ALA A 85 14.36 0.03 -3.28
CA ALA A 85 13.94 1.18 -4.07
C ALA A 85 12.53 0.99 -4.66
N LEU A 86 12.24 -0.18 -5.23
CA LEU A 86 10.91 -0.52 -5.76
C LEU A 86 9.84 -0.56 -4.65
N MET A 87 10.16 -1.07 -3.47
CA MET A 87 9.26 -1.02 -2.30
C MET A 87 8.98 0.43 -1.86
N ALA A 88 9.99 1.31 -1.88
CA ALA A 88 9.81 2.72 -1.57
C ALA A 88 8.89 3.40 -2.60
N GLU A 89 9.10 3.12 -3.89
CA GLU A 89 8.25 3.61 -4.98
C GLU A 89 6.79 3.15 -4.83
N GLN A 90 6.59 1.85 -4.51
CA GLN A 90 5.26 1.31 -4.23
C GLN A 90 4.59 2.02 -3.05
N LEU A 91 5.34 2.32 -1.98
CA LEU A 91 4.82 3.05 -0.83
C LEU A 91 4.42 4.48 -1.17
N GLU A 92 5.21 5.20 -1.97
CA GLU A 92 4.87 6.53 -2.44
C GLU A 92 3.60 6.53 -3.30
N LEU A 93 3.47 5.57 -4.21
CA LEU A 93 2.28 5.39 -5.04
C LEU A 93 1.01 5.19 -4.19
N ILE A 94 1.09 4.36 -3.13
CA ILE A 94 -0.02 4.15 -2.20
C ILE A 94 -0.35 5.45 -1.45
N LYS A 95 0.66 6.14 -0.89
CA LYS A 95 0.47 7.39 -0.13
C LYS A 95 -0.21 8.46 -0.98
N ALA A 96 0.25 8.66 -2.21
CA ALA A 96 -0.31 9.64 -3.13
C ALA A 96 -1.78 9.34 -3.46
N TYR A 97 -2.12 8.07 -3.71
CA TYR A 97 -3.49 7.65 -3.97
C TYR A 97 -4.41 7.87 -2.75
N GLU A 98 -3.95 7.52 -1.55
CA GLU A 98 -4.69 7.75 -0.32
C GLU A 98 -4.90 9.23 0.00
N GLU A 99 -3.88 10.06 -0.22
CA GLU A 99 -3.98 11.50 -0.01
C GLU A 99 -5.01 12.13 -0.95
N LYS A 100 -4.98 11.76 -2.24
CA LYS A 100 -5.99 12.20 -3.21
C LYS A 100 -7.40 11.80 -2.77
N LYS A 101 -7.57 10.57 -2.28
CA LYS A 101 -8.85 10.08 -1.73
C LYS A 101 -9.29 10.88 -0.50
N ARG A 102 -8.36 11.18 0.41
CA ARG A 102 -8.62 11.98 1.62
C ARG A 102 -9.03 13.41 1.27
N ALA A 103 -8.33 14.05 0.32
CA ALA A 103 -8.63 15.39 -0.16
C ALA A 103 -10.03 15.46 -0.79
N MET A 104 -10.38 14.48 -1.64
CA MET A 104 -11.71 14.37 -2.23
C MET A 104 -12.80 14.21 -1.17
N LYS A 105 -12.60 13.31 -0.19
CA LYS A 105 -13.54 13.11 0.93
C LYS A 105 -13.74 14.42 1.71
N LYS A 106 -12.66 15.14 2.03
CA LYS A 106 -12.72 16.42 2.74
C LYS A 106 -13.53 17.46 1.97
N LYS A 107 -13.35 17.55 0.65
CA LYS A 107 -14.12 18.45 -0.24
C LYS A 107 -15.61 18.10 -0.23
N MET A 108 -15.95 16.82 -0.33
CA MET A 108 -17.34 16.35 -0.31
C MET A 108 -18.00 16.62 1.04
N MET A 109 -17.30 16.39 2.15
CA MET A 109 -17.80 16.67 3.50
C MET A 109 -18.03 18.18 3.70
N LYS A 110 -17.12 19.04 3.24
CA LYS A 110 -17.29 20.50 3.29
C LYS A 110 -18.51 20.94 2.49
N LYS A 111 -18.70 20.43 1.26
CA LYS A 111 -19.86 20.74 0.43
C LYS A 111 -21.18 20.29 1.08
N ARG A 112 -21.20 19.09 1.66
CA ARG A 112 -22.37 18.57 2.39
C ARG A 112 -22.69 19.42 3.62
N HIS A 113 -21.67 19.82 4.38
CA HIS A 113 -21.84 20.68 5.54
C HIS A 113 -22.41 22.05 5.16
N GLN A 114 -21.87 22.71 4.13
CA GLN A 114 -22.40 23.97 3.62
C GLN A 114 -23.87 23.87 3.18
N LYS A 115 -24.25 22.79 2.47
CA LYS A 115 -25.63 22.57 2.05
C LYS A 115 -26.59 22.42 3.24
N MET A 116 -26.15 21.74 4.31
CA MET A 116 -26.96 21.60 5.53
C MET A 116 -27.10 22.92 6.30
N MET A 117 -26.06 23.75 6.36
CA MET A 117 -26.11 25.07 7.02
C MET A 117 -26.97 26.07 6.24
N GLY A 118 -26.83 26.12 4.90
CA GLY A 118 -27.65 26.99 4.06
C GLY A 118 -29.14 26.64 4.03
N ASN A 119 -29.48 25.34 4.11
CA ASN A 119 -30.89 24.93 4.22
C ASN A 119 -31.48 25.20 5.60
N LYS A 120 -30.66 25.32 6.66
CA LYS A 120 -31.12 25.69 8.00
C LYS A 120 -31.45 27.18 8.11
N SER A 121 -30.70 28.04 7.41
CA SER A 121 -30.94 29.50 7.42
C SER A 121 -32.14 29.95 6.59
N MET A 122 -32.66 29.11 5.67
CA MET A 122 -33.90 29.37 4.91
C MET A 122 -35.17 28.85 5.61
N LYS A 123 -35.03 28.08 6.70
CA LYS A 123 -36.15 27.51 7.46
C LYS A 123 -36.45 28.23 8.78
N MET A 124 -35.75 29.33 9.07
CA MET A 124 -36.17 30.33 10.06
C MET A 124 -36.72 31.54 9.33
#